data_AF-E3E7N0-F1
#
_entry.id   AF-E3E7N0-F1
#
_cell.length_a   1.000
_cell.length_b   1.000
_cell.length_c   1.000
_cell.angle_alpha   90.00
_cell.angle_beta   90.00
_cell.angle_gamma   90.00
#
_symmetry.space_group_name_H-M   'P 1'
#
loop_
_entity.id
_entity.type
_entity.pdbx_description
1 polymer ?
#
loop_
_entity_poly.entity_id
_entity_poly.type
_entity_poly.pdbx_seq_one_letter_code
_entity_poly.pdbx_strand_id
1 'polypeptide(L)'
;MNSMTSFWTLFIVVALIIFWFIFRAIRRNRGNRSTRRRNAFFLSSPSPSSLTQERHREITELKELLERSIPASYAHNVKQRVMDAHPSLTEQEYNWRWHELKRYFMLCAIMNRVPMFSNDVDELWHEMLMFTREYQQFSEAFFGRMLHHAPHSGGSQPMPEERAWFDWLYVECFGWNRYSASLWGTFFNHPLPNDELSHYYKLTASTQPIGDRWNSHENVDISQQAQQAVYKIIQHLRERVNKAVNDPEGKQLPKVNYLQVDYLLLAVVWYSWYQPEQFAIHMHPDSTNSAVLASSSGCSSASGCSNWDTHHSHHHSSHDSSHGGGSSHHDSGDSGSHSSCSSGSSCGSSCGGGGD
;
A
#
# COMPACT_ATOMS: atom_id res chain seq x y z
N MET A 1 -21.32 -58.41 -3.27
CA MET A 1 -20.38 -57.41 -2.71
C MET A 1 -20.69 -55.96 -3.14
N ASN A 2 -21.89 -55.66 -3.68
CA ASN A 2 -22.19 -54.34 -4.28
C ASN A 2 -23.07 -53.41 -3.42
N SER A 3 -23.73 -53.90 -2.36
CA SER A 3 -24.55 -53.05 -1.49
C SER A 3 -23.72 -52.28 -0.46
N MET A 4 -22.66 -52.91 0.06
CA MET A 4 -21.75 -52.29 1.05
C MET A 4 -20.97 -51.12 0.45
N THR A 5 -20.50 -51.23 -0.80
CA THR A 5 -19.78 -50.14 -1.49
C THR A 5 -20.70 -48.95 -1.82
N SER A 6 -21.96 -49.20 -2.16
CA SER A 6 -22.99 -48.17 -2.37
C SER A 6 -23.34 -47.43 -1.06
N PHE A 7 -23.40 -48.16 0.06
CA PHE A 7 -23.64 -47.55 1.37
C PHE A 7 -22.47 -46.65 1.83
N TRP A 8 -21.23 -47.12 1.66
CA TRP A 8 -20.04 -46.34 2.01
C TRP A 8 -19.87 -45.09 1.13
N THR A 9 -20.18 -45.19 -0.16
CA THR A 9 -20.14 -44.02 -1.07
C THR A 9 -21.20 -42.98 -0.70
N LEU A 10 -22.44 -43.40 -0.40
CA LEU A 10 -23.48 -42.49 0.09
C LEU A 10 -23.07 -41.83 1.42
N PHE A 11 -22.49 -42.60 2.35
CA PHE A 11 -22.02 -42.08 3.63
C PHE A 11 -20.91 -41.02 3.46
N ILE A 12 -19.94 -41.26 2.57
CA ILE A 12 -18.86 -40.32 2.27
C ILE A 12 -19.41 -39.03 1.65
N VAL A 13 -20.33 -39.12 0.70
CA VAL A 13 -20.96 -37.94 0.07
C VAL A 13 -21.72 -37.10 1.10
N VAL A 14 -22.50 -37.75 1.97
CA VAL A 14 -23.22 -37.04 3.05
C VAL A 14 -22.24 -36.40 4.04
N ALA A 15 -21.15 -37.09 4.41
CA ALA A 15 -20.12 -36.54 5.29
C ALA A 15 -19.42 -35.31 4.69
N LEU A 16 -19.11 -35.33 3.39
CA LEU A 16 -18.51 -34.19 2.67
C LEU A 16 -19.46 -33.00 2.61
N ILE A 17 -20.76 -33.22 2.39
CA ILE A 17 -21.78 -32.17 2.41
C ILE A 17 -21.88 -31.54 3.80
N ILE A 18 -21.97 -32.36 4.87
CA ILE A 18 -21.99 -31.88 6.25
C ILE A 18 -20.72 -31.09 6.57
N PHE A 19 -19.55 -31.61 6.19
CA PHE A 19 -18.27 -30.92 6.37
C PHE A 19 -18.25 -29.57 5.64
N TRP A 20 -18.77 -29.49 4.41
CA TRP A 20 -18.88 -28.25 3.66
C TRP A 20 -19.78 -27.22 4.37
N PHE A 21 -20.93 -27.64 4.90
CA PHE A 21 -21.81 -26.76 5.67
C PHE A 21 -21.16 -26.28 6.98
N ILE A 22 -20.47 -27.17 7.70
CA ILE A 22 -19.73 -26.82 8.93
C ILE A 22 -18.59 -25.86 8.59
N PHE A 23 -17.81 -26.15 7.55
CA PHE A 23 -16.71 -25.30 7.09
C PHE A 23 -17.21 -23.91 6.67
N ARG A 24 -18.32 -23.83 5.92
CA ARG A 24 -18.97 -22.57 5.55
C ARG A 24 -19.49 -21.82 6.79
N ALA A 25 -20.09 -22.51 7.75
CA ALA A 25 -20.56 -21.91 9.00
C ALA A 25 -19.41 -21.38 9.86
N ILE A 26 -18.30 -22.12 9.97
CA ILE A 26 -17.07 -21.69 10.66
C ILE A 26 -16.48 -20.46 9.96
N ARG A 27 -16.37 -20.48 8.63
CA ARG A 27 -15.86 -19.34 7.84
C ARG A 27 -16.73 -18.11 8.03
N ARG A 28 -18.06 -18.25 7.99
CA ARG A 28 -19.00 -17.15 8.27
C ARG A 28 -18.86 -16.61 9.70
N ASN A 29 -18.74 -17.50 10.69
CA ASN A 29 -18.59 -17.09 12.10
C ASN A 29 -17.23 -16.41 12.35
N ARG A 30 -16.14 -16.87 11.72
CA ARG A 30 -14.84 -16.21 11.74
C ARG A 30 -14.90 -14.83 11.09
N GLY A 31 -15.56 -14.69 9.94
CA GLY A 31 -15.82 -13.40 9.28
C GLY A 31 -16.56 -12.44 10.20
N ASN A 32 -17.69 -12.86 10.78
CA ASN A 32 -18.46 -12.04 11.71
C ASN A 32 -17.66 -11.62 12.96
N ARG A 33 -16.82 -12.51 13.50
CA ARG A 33 -15.94 -12.17 14.64
C ARG A 33 -14.86 -11.17 14.25
N SER A 34 -14.26 -11.31 13.06
CA SER A 34 -13.26 -10.38 12.53
C SER A 34 -13.86 -8.99 12.35
N THR A 35 -14.99 -8.89 11.66
CA THR A 35 -15.74 -7.65 11.48
C THR A 35 -16.12 -7.02 12.82
N ARG A 36 -16.61 -7.80 13.79
CA ARG A 36 -16.95 -7.27 15.12
C ARG A 36 -15.73 -6.69 15.86
N ARG A 37 -14.57 -7.34 15.78
CA ARG A 37 -13.32 -6.86 16.41
C ARG A 37 -12.83 -5.58 15.74
N ARG A 38 -12.82 -5.53 14.41
CA ARG A 38 -12.45 -4.36 13.62
C ARG A 38 -13.38 -3.17 13.91
N ASN A 39 -14.68 -3.42 13.94
CA ASN A 39 -15.67 -2.40 14.31
C ASN A 39 -15.42 -1.90 15.74
N ALA A 40 -15.21 -2.77 16.72
CA ALA A 40 -14.90 -2.35 18.09
C ALA A 40 -13.60 -1.52 18.17
N PHE A 41 -12.59 -1.89 17.39
CA PHE A 41 -11.32 -1.16 17.32
C PHE A 41 -11.51 0.27 16.80
N PHE A 42 -12.22 0.45 15.69
CA PHE A 42 -12.48 1.80 15.16
C PHE A 42 -13.50 2.57 16.00
N LEU A 43 -14.55 1.94 16.53
CA LEU A 43 -15.52 2.63 17.40
C LEU A 43 -14.89 3.19 18.68
N SER A 44 -13.79 2.59 19.16
CA SER A 44 -13.01 3.10 20.29
C SER A 44 -11.89 4.07 19.89
N SER A 45 -11.73 4.34 18.59
CA SER A 45 -10.76 5.31 18.09
C SER A 45 -11.22 6.75 18.35
N PRO A 46 -10.29 7.68 18.61
CA PRO A 46 -10.61 9.10 18.57
C PRO A 46 -10.88 9.52 17.11
N SER A 47 -11.47 10.71 16.94
CA SER A 47 -11.64 11.29 15.60
C SER A 47 -10.28 11.48 14.91
N PRO A 48 -10.12 11.15 13.61
CA PRO A 48 -8.84 11.28 12.90
C PRO A 48 -8.23 12.69 13.01
N SER A 49 -9.06 13.73 12.95
CA SER A 49 -8.63 15.12 13.06
C SER A 49 -7.99 15.44 14.41
N SER A 50 -8.41 14.79 15.50
CA SER A 50 -7.86 15.02 16.84
C SER A 50 -6.44 14.47 17.04
N LEU A 51 -6.02 13.53 16.19
CA LEU A 51 -4.67 12.96 16.19
C LEU A 51 -3.78 13.59 15.12
N THR A 52 -4.25 14.63 14.43
CA THR A 52 -3.44 15.30 13.42
C THR A 52 -2.40 16.17 14.13
N GLN A 53 -1.14 15.74 14.04
CA GLN A 53 -0.01 16.54 14.51
C GLN A 53 0.47 17.41 13.35
N GLU A 54 0.26 18.73 13.46
CA GLU A 54 0.83 19.69 12.52
C GLU A 54 2.35 19.75 12.73
N ARG A 55 3.09 18.99 11.92
CA ARG A 55 4.56 18.92 12.04
C ARG A 55 5.27 20.07 11.33
N HIS A 56 4.77 20.43 10.15
CA HIS A 56 5.41 21.38 9.24
C HIS A 56 4.36 22.27 8.61
N ARG A 57 4.65 23.57 8.54
CA ARG A 57 3.76 24.57 7.98
C ARG A 57 3.38 24.24 6.53
N GLU A 58 4.34 23.82 5.73
CA GLU A 58 4.18 23.49 4.32
C GLU A 58 3.23 22.29 4.11
N ILE A 59 3.25 21.32 5.04
CA ILE A 59 2.33 20.18 5.02
C ILE A 59 0.92 20.61 5.45
N THR A 60 0.81 21.53 6.42
CA THR A 60 -0.49 22.12 6.80
C THR A 60 -1.09 22.93 5.65
N GLU A 61 -0.31 23.75 4.96
CA GLU A 61 -0.76 24.55 3.81
C GLU A 61 -1.20 23.65 2.63
N LEU A 62 -0.48 22.55 2.38
CA LEU A 62 -0.89 21.54 1.40
C LEU A 62 -2.20 20.85 1.80
N LYS A 63 -2.37 20.52 3.09
CA LYS A 63 -3.63 19.97 3.61
C LYS A 63 -4.79 20.96 3.42
N GLU A 64 -4.59 22.24 3.70
CA GLU A 64 -5.63 23.26 3.49
C GLU A 64 -5.99 23.44 2.02
N LEU A 65 -5.02 23.31 1.11
CA LEU A 65 -5.31 23.25 -0.32
C LEU A 65 -6.16 22.03 -0.66
N LEU A 66 -5.82 20.85 -0.12
CA LEU A 66 -6.58 19.62 -0.34
C LEU A 66 -8.04 19.75 0.11
N GLU A 67 -8.28 20.19 1.35
CA GLU A 67 -9.64 20.31 1.89
C GLU A 67 -10.48 21.31 1.08
N ARG A 68 -9.88 22.41 0.60
CA ARG A 68 -10.58 23.37 -0.28
C ARG A 68 -10.88 22.81 -1.67
N SER A 69 -10.08 21.86 -2.13
CA SER A 69 -10.22 21.24 -3.46
C SER A 69 -11.28 20.13 -3.49
N ILE A 70 -11.81 19.71 -2.34
CA ILE A 70 -12.87 18.70 -2.24
C ILE A 70 -14.18 19.37 -1.78
N PRO A 71 -15.14 19.63 -2.68
CA PRO A 71 -16.42 20.20 -2.31
C PRO A 71 -17.15 19.35 -1.26
N ALA A 72 -17.77 19.99 -0.26
CA ALA A 72 -18.49 19.28 0.80
C ALA A 72 -19.63 18.40 0.27
N SER A 73 -20.32 18.84 -0.79
CA SER A 73 -21.35 18.04 -1.48
C SER A 73 -20.76 16.78 -2.11
N TYR A 74 -19.57 16.88 -2.70
CA TYR A 74 -18.88 15.73 -3.29
C TYR A 74 -18.48 14.72 -2.21
N ALA A 75 -17.83 15.17 -1.13
CA ALA A 75 -17.50 14.30 0.01
C ALA A 75 -18.75 13.62 0.60
N HIS A 76 -19.86 14.35 0.73
CA HIS A 76 -21.13 13.78 1.19
C HIS A 76 -21.66 12.69 0.28
N ASN A 77 -21.68 12.92 -1.04
CA ASN A 77 -22.19 11.94 -2.02
C ASN A 77 -21.34 10.67 -2.04
N VAL A 78 -20.01 10.80 -1.94
CA VAL A 78 -19.09 9.66 -1.82
C VAL A 78 -19.39 8.88 -0.54
N LYS A 79 -19.56 9.57 0.60
CA LYS A 79 -19.92 8.92 1.86
C LYS A 79 -21.20 8.10 1.74
N GLN A 80 -22.28 8.68 1.21
CA GLN A 80 -23.56 7.97 1.06
C GLN A 80 -23.37 6.69 0.24
N ARG A 81 -22.71 6.82 -0.93
CA ARG A 81 -22.46 5.68 -1.82
C ARG A 81 -21.64 4.57 -1.16
N VAL A 82 -20.55 4.92 -0.44
CA VAL A 82 -19.73 3.95 0.29
C VAL A 82 -20.54 3.26 1.39
N MET A 83 -21.30 4.01 2.18
CA MET A 83 -22.09 3.44 3.29
C MET A 83 -23.21 2.53 2.79
N ASP A 84 -23.82 2.86 1.63
CA ASP A 84 -24.83 2.03 0.96
C ASP A 84 -24.22 0.73 0.40
N ALA A 85 -23.03 0.81 -0.21
CA ALA A 85 -22.33 -0.33 -0.77
C ALA A 85 -21.76 -1.28 0.30
N HIS A 86 -21.44 -0.75 1.49
CA HIS A 86 -20.82 -1.50 2.60
C HIS A 86 -21.60 -1.39 3.91
N PRO A 87 -22.77 -2.06 4.06
CA PRO A 87 -23.62 -1.93 5.26
C PRO A 87 -22.97 -2.34 6.59
N SER A 88 -21.86 -3.09 6.57
CA SER A 88 -21.11 -3.46 7.76
C SER A 88 -20.05 -2.44 8.18
N LEU A 89 -19.73 -1.47 7.31
CA LEU A 89 -18.75 -0.42 7.57
C LEU A 89 -19.33 0.56 8.59
N THR A 90 -18.60 0.79 9.67
CA THR A 90 -19.00 1.79 10.66
C THR A 90 -18.64 3.19 10.17
N GLU A 91 -19.42 4.19 10.57
CA GLU A 91 -19.13 5.60 10.25
C GLU A 91 -17.75 6.04 10.75
N GLN A 92 -17.34 5.57 11.94
CA GLN A 92 -16.04 5.89 12.49
C GLN A 92 -14.88 5.30 11.67
N GLU A 93 -15.04 4.07 11.18
CA GLU A 93 -14.06 3.48 10.26
C GLU A 93 -14.05 4.21 8.91
N TYR A 94 -15.21 4.55 8.35
CA TYR A 94 -15.31 5.38 7.16
C TYR A 94 -14.52 6.69 7.32
N ASN A 95 -14.69 7.38 8.45
CA ASN A 95 -13.98 8.63 8.73
C ASN A 95 -12.46 8.44 8.74
N TRP A 96 -11.96 7.32 9.26
CA TRP A 96 -10.54 6.97 9.21
C TRP A 96 -10.06 6.67 7.79
N ARG A 97 -10.78 5.84 7.02
CA ARG A 97 -10.43 5.53 5.63
C ARG A 97 -10.42 6.79 4.77
N TRP A 98 -11.40 7.67 4.94
CA TRP A 98 -11.49 8.96 4.25
C TRP A 98 -10.31 9.88 4.59
N HIS A 99 -9.93 9.92 5.87
CA HIS A 99 -8.77 10.69 6.33
C HIS A 99 -7.45 10.17 5.74
N GLU A 100 -7.28 8.85 5.68
CA GLU A 100 -6.11 8.23 5.06
C GLU A 100 -6.08 8.38 3.54
N LEU A 101 -7.23 8.37 2.85
CA LEU A 101 -7.30 8.68 1.43
C LEU A 101 -6.82 10.11 1.12
N LYS A 102 -7.24 11.08 1.94
CA LYS A 102 -6.75 12.46 1.84
C LYS A 102 -5.23 12.55 2.03
N ARG A 103 -4.68 11.85 3.03
CA ARG A 103 -3.23 11.77 3.23
C ARG A 103 -2.53 11.16 2.04
N TYR A 104 -3.07 10.09 1.47
CA TYR A 104 -2.53 9.45 0.26
C TYR A 104 -2.48 10.43 -0.92
N PHE A 105 -3.51 11.25 -1.13
CA PHE A 105 -3.47 12.29 -2.15
C PHE A 105 -2.37 13.34 -1.91
N MET A 106 -2.15 13.75 -0.66
CA MET A 106 -1.01 14.62 -0.33
C MET A 106 0.33 13.95 -0.66
N LEU A 107 0.47 12.64 -0.39
CA LEU A 107 1.67 11.90 -0.77
C LEU A 107 1.86 11.87 -2.30
N CYS A 108 0.79 11.68 -3.07
CA CYS A 108 0.82 11.74 -4.54
C CYS A 108 1.15 13.14 -5.08
N ALA A 109 0.85 14.19 -4.31
CA ALA A 109 1.24 15.57 -4.66
C ALA A 109 2.73 15.82 -4.41
N ILE A 110 3.34 15.12 -3.45
CA ILE A 110 4.76 15.26 -3.10
C ILE A 110 5.66 14.31 -3.92
N MET A 111 5.25 13.05 -4.08
CA MET A 111 6.01 11.99 -4.72
C MET A 111 5.34 11.59 -6.04
N ASN A 112 6.12 11.44 -7.10
CA ASN A 112 5.64 11.27 -8.48
C ASN A 112 4.92 9.93 -8.71
N ARG A 113 5.38 8.87 -8.05
CA ARG A 113 4.79 7.53 -8.15
C ARG A 113 4.58 6.98 -6.76
N VAL A 114 3.32 6.81 -6.37
CA VAL A 114 2.95 6.28 -5.06
C VAL A 114 2.02 5.09 -5.25
N PRO A 115 2.52 3.84 -5.14
CA PRO A 115 1.65 2.68 -5.21
C PRO A 115 0.60 2.71 -4.10
N MET A 116 -0.59 2.19 -4.39
CA MET A 116 -1.63 2.01 -3.38
C MET A 116 -1.35 0.74 -2.57
N PHE A 117 -1.10 0.89 -1.26
CA PHE A 117 -0.77 -0.23 -0.35
C PHE A 117 -1.92 -0.63 0.59
N SER A 118 -3.12 -0.05 0.42
CA SER A 118 -4.28 -0.34 1.27
C SER A 118 -5.53 -0.57 0.45
N ASN A 119 -6.05 -1.80 0.47
CA ASN A 119 -7.34 -2.12 -0.16
C ASN A 119 -8.48 -1.29 0.44
N ASP A 120 -8.43 -1.01 1.74
CA ASP A 120 -9.48 -0.26 2.43
C ASP A 120 -9.54 1.20 1.96
N VAL A 121 -8.38 1.80 1.66
CA VAL A 121 -8.29 3.17 1.13
C VAL A 121 -8.56 3.18 -0.37
N ASP A 122 -8.08 2.17 -1.10
CA ASP A 122 -8.32 1.99 -2.53
C ASP A 122 -9.81 1.86 -2.87
N GLU A 123 -10.57 1.13 -2.06
CA GLU A 123 -12.02 1.00 -2.17
C GLU A 123 -12.72 2.37 -2.12
N LEU A 124 -12.31 3.26 -1.20
CA LEU A 124 -12.88 4.62 -1.15
C LEU A 124 -12.43 5.46 -2.35
N TRP A 125 -11.21 5.28 -2.85
CA TRP A 125 -10.76 5.99 -4.05
C TRP A 125 -11.59 5.57 -5.27
N HIS A 126 -11.87 4.27 -5.42
CA HIS A 126 -12.77 3.77 -6.46
C HIS A 126 -14.16 4.42 -6.40
N GLU A 127 -14.72 4.59 -5.20
CA GLU A 127 -16.02 5.26 -5.05
C GLU A 127 -15.94 6.76 -5.38
N MET A 128 -14.81 7.42 -5.12
CA MET A 128 -14.58 8.80 -5.61
C MET A 128 -14.58 8.88 -7.13
N LEU A 129 -13.98 7.91 -7.84
CA LEU A 129 -13.88 7.89 -9.31
C LEU A 129 -15.25 7.79 -10.01
N MET A 130 -16.28 7.29 -9.32
CA MET A 130 -17.64 7.17 -9.88
C MET A 130 -18.30 8.54 -10.14
N PHE A 131 -17.83 9.60 -9.49
CA PHE A 131 -18.27 10.97 -9.69
C PHE A 131 -17.27 11.68 -10.61
N THR A 132 -17.24 11.29 -11.88
CA THR A 132 -16.17 11.63 -12.82
C THR A 132 -15.94 13.14 -12.97
N ARG A 133 -17.01 13.94 -12.99
CA ARG A 133 -16.92 15.41 -13.10
C ARG A 133 -16.32 16.02 -11.84
N GLU A 134 -16.82 15.66 -10.67
CA GLU A 134 -16.34 16.15 -9.38
C GLU A 134 -14.90 15.69 -9.14
N TYR A 135 -14.56 14.47 -9.53
CA TYR A 135 -13.21 13.92 -9.42
C TYR A 135 -12.22 14.66 -10.32
N GLN A 136 -12.61 15.00 -11.56
CA GLN A 136 -11.80 15.83 -12.44
C GLN A 136 -11.58 17.22 -11.84
N GLN A 137 -12.64 17.87 -11.36
CA GLN A 137 -12.55 19.20 -10.72
C GLN A 137 -11.65 19.19 -9.50
N PHE A 138 -11.79 18.19 -8.63
CA PHE A 138 -10.91 17.97 -7.49
C PHE A 138 -9.46 17.80 -7.94
N SER A 139 -9.23 16.96 -8.95
CA SER A 139 -7.88 16.65 -9.42
C SER A 139 -7.19 17.88 -10.01
N GLU A 140 -7.87 18.62 -10.87
CA GLU A 140 -7.38 19.87 -11.45
C GLU A 140 -7.13 20.93 -10.36
N ALA A 141 -8.02 21.07 -9.38
CA ALA A 141 -7.87 22.05 -8.30
C ALA A 141 -6.70 21.73 -7.35
N PHE A 142 -6.47 20.45 -7.03
CA PHE A 142 -5.45 20.04 -6.06
C PHE A 142 -4.10 19.72 -6.70
N PHE A 143 -4.10 18.95 -7.79
CA PHE A 143 -2.89 18.46 -8.47
C PHE A 143 -2.50 19.31 -9.68
N GLY A 144 -3.36 20.22 -10.17
CA GLY A 144 -3.15 20.93 -11.44
C GLY A 144 -3.46 20.08 -12.68
N ARG A 145 -3.82 18.81 -12.49
CA ARG A 145 -4.07 17.84 -13.57
C ARG A 145 -4.98 16.73 -13.08
N MET A 146 -5.49 15.93 -14.02
CA MET A 146 -6.18 14.69 -13.68
C MET A 146 -5.22 13.71 -12.98
N LEU A 147 -5.59 13.24 -11.78
CA LEU A 147 -4.90 12.12 -11.15
C LEU A 147 -5.47 10.83 -11.73
N HIS A 148 -4.63 10.07 -12.44
CA HIS A 148 -5.06 8.79 -13.00
C HIS A 148 -4.88 7.68 -11.98
N HIS A 149 -5.97 7.00 -11.65
CA HIS A 149 -5.92 5.75 -10.91
C HIS A 149 -5.67 4.58 -11.88
N ALA A 150 -4.67 3.75 -11.59
CA ALA A 150 -4.45 2.49 -12.28
C ALA A 150 -4.88 1.35 -11.34
N PRO A 151 -5.87 0.53 -11.72
CA PRO A 151 -6.35 -0.55 -10.87
C PRO A 151 -5.20 -1.49 -10.51
N HIS A 152 -5.09 -1.84 -9.24
CA HIS A 152 -4.20 -2.90 -8.80
C HIS A 152 -4.71 -4.24 -9.33
N SER A 153 -4.17 -4.72 -10.47
CA SER A 153 -4.42 -6.09 -10.90
C SER A 153 -3.86 -7.02 -9.83
N GLY A 154 -4.70 -7.88 -9.24
CA GLY A 154 -4.46 -8.68 -8.02
C GLY A 154 -3.32 -9.72 -8.05
N GLY A 155 -2.18 -9.39 -8.66
CA GLY A 155 -0.93 -10.14 -8.68
C GLY A 155 0.29 -9.20 -8.70
N SER A 156 0.17 -7.99 -8.13
CA SER A 156 1.26 -7.02 -8.06
C SER A 156 2.49 -7.66 -7.44
N GLN A 157 3.61 -7.57 -8.15
CA GLN A 157 4.92 -7.92 -7.60
C GLN A 157 5.16 -7.10 -6.32
N PRO A 158 5.82 -7.68 -5.31
CA PRO A 158 6.19 -6.91 -4.12
C PRO A 158 7.04 -5.71 -4.54
N MET A 159 6.68 -4.53 -4.04
CA MET A 159 7.38 -3.26 -4.29
C MET A 159 8.05 -2.77 -3.01
N PRO A 160 9.06 -3.49 -2.47
CA PRO A 160 9.62 -3.20 -1.15
C PRO A 160 10.23 -1.80 -1.04
N GLU A 161 10.90 -1.33 -2.09
CA GLU A 161 11.53 -0.01 -2.14
C GLU A 161 10.49 1.11 -2.13
N GLU A 162 9.45 1.00 -2.96
CA GLU A 162 8.35 1.98 -2.95
C GLU A 162 7.57 1.94 -1.64
N ARG A 163 7.46 0.76 -1.02
CA ARG A 163 6.86 0.63 0.31
C ARG A 163 7.71 1.32 1.38
N ALA A 164 9.04 1.21 1.32
CA ALA A 164 9.95 1.89 2.24
C ALA A 164 9.84 3.41 2.11
N TRP A 165 9.80 3.93 0.88
CA TRP A 165 9.62 5.35 0.61
C TRP A 165 8.24 5.87 1.04
N PHE A 166 7.19 5.09 0.80
CA PHE A 166 5.85 5.39 1.29
C PHE A 166 5.84 5.52 2.81
N ASP A 167 6.39 4.53 3.54
CA ASP A 167 6.38 4.52 5.00
C ASP A 167 7.14 5.71 5.57
N TRP A 168 8.34 6.00 5.04
CA TRP A 168 9.16 7.13 5.48
C TRP A 168 8.45 8.47 5.23
N LEU A 169 7.96 8.69 4.01
CA LEU A 169 7.30 9.94 3.64
C LEU A 169 6.00 10.15 4.42
N TYR A 170 5.20 9.09 4.56
CA TYR A 170 3.96 9.12 5.32
C TYR A 170 4.23 9.57 6.76
N VAL A 171 5.20 8.95 7.43
CA VAL A 171 5.51 9.27 8.83
C VAL A 171 6.17 10.64 8.95
N GLU A 172 6.95 11.07 7.96
CA GLU A 172 7.49 12.43 7.92
C GLU A 172 6.36 13.47 7.84
N CYS A 173 5.36 13.27 6.98
CA CYS A 173 4.26 14.22 6.84
C CYS A 173 3.29 14.17 8.03
N PHE A 174 2.96 12.98 8.55
CA PHE A 174 1.77 12.78 9.40
C PHE A 174 2.06 12.18 10.77
N GLY A 175 3.30 11.75 11.02
CA GLY A 175 3.65 10.94 12.17
C GLY A 175 3.05 9.53 12.10
N TRP A 176 3.29 8.75 13.14
CA TRP A 176 2.75 7.40 13.25
C TRP A 176 1.61 7.33 14.27
N ASN A 177 0.58 6.55 13.95
CA ASN A 177 -0.42 6.10 14.92
C ASN A 177 -0.97 4.72 14.53
N ARG A 178 -1.49 4.00 15.53
CA ARG A 178 -1.98 2.62 15.35
C ARG A 178 -3.21 2.49 14.45
N TYR A 179 -4.03 3.54 14.29
CA TYR A 179 -5.24 3.49 13.47
C TYR A 179 -4.89 3.59 11.99
N SER A 180 -3.98 4.50 11.63
CA SER A 180 -3.41 4.53 10.28
C SER A 180 -2.64 3.24 9.95
N ALA A 181 -1.84 2.72 10.90
CA ALA A 181 -1.13 1.44 10.72
C ALA A 181 -2.09 0.25 10.50
N SER A 182 -3.30 0.30 11.05
CA SER A 182 -4.30 -0.74 10.79
C SER A 182 -4.85 -0.73 9.36
N LEU A 183 -4.77 0.40 8.67
CA LEU A 183 -5.25 0.57 7.29
C LEU A 183 -4.13 0.36 6.26
N TRP A 184 -2.91 0.83 6.54
CA TRP A 184 -1.75 0.72 5.64
C TRP A 184 -0.89 -0.54 5.88
N GLY A 185 -1.19 -1.29 6.94
CA GLY A 185 -0.34 -2.38 7.42
C GLY A 185 0.88 -1.87 8.20
N THR A 186 1.72 -2.82 8.62
CA THR A 186 2.91 -2.53 9.43
C THR A 186 3.91 -1.67 8.66
N PHE A 187 4.24 -0.51 9.24
CA PHE A 187 5.25 0.42 8.72
C PHE A 187 6.66 -0.07 9.00
N PHE A 188 7.61 0.29 8.13
CA PHE A 188 9.05 0.06 8.29
C PHE A 188 9.47 -1.41 8.31
N ASN A 189 8.84 -2.22 7.46
CA ASN A 189 9.29 -3.58 7.17
C ASN A 189 10.47 -3.64 6.18
N HIS A 190 10.66 -2.60 5.37
CA HIS A 190 11.67 -2.55 4.31
C HIS A 190 12.57 -1.34 4.49
N PRO A 191 13.90 -1.49 4.34
CA PRO A 191 14.84 -0.37 4.40
C PRO A 191 14.68 0.53 3.18
N LEU A 192 15.03 1.81 3.34
CA LEU A 192 15.22 2.72 2.21
C LEU A 192 16.44 2.28 1.37
N PRO A 193 16.37 2.31 0.03
CA PRO A 193 17.49 1.94 -0.83
C PRO A 193 18.71 2.84 -0.57
N ASN A 194 19.87 2.23 -0.31
CA ASN A 194 21.09 2.95 0.05
C ASN A 194 21.62 3.82 -1.10
N ASP A 195 21.58 3.28 -2.33
CA ASP A 195 21.95 3.97 -3.55
C ASP A 195 21.14 5.26 -3.74
N GLU A 196 19.83 5.22 -3.47
CA GLU A 196 19.00 6.43 -3.51
C GLU A 196 19.26 7.39 -2.36
N LEU A 197 19.44 6.90 -1.13
CA LEU A 197 19.78 7.73 0.02
C LEU A 197 21.11 8.48 -0.20
N SER A 198 22.06 7.85 -0.90
CA SER A 198 23.39 8.40 -1.13
C SER A 198 23.37 9.74 -1.88
N HIS A 199 22.36 9.97 -2.73
CA HIS A 199 22.17 11.23 -3.44
C HIS A 199 21.96 12.44 -2.52
N TYR A 200 21.54 12.21 -1.27
CA TYR A 200 21.27 13.28 -0.30
C TYR A 200 22.44 13.53 0.68
N TYR A 201 23.47 12.69 0.66
CA TYR A 201 24.64 12.85 1.54
C TYR A 201 25.61 13.93 1.03
N LYS A 202 26.01 14.87 1.90
CA LYS A 202 26.93 15.99 1.58
C LYS A 202 26.54 16.84 0.35
N LEU A 203 25.28 16.75 -0.09
CA LEU A 203 24.76 17.57 -1.15
C LEU A 203 24.83 19.04 -0.72
N THR A 204 25.60 19.85 -1.44
CA THR A 204 26.06 21.16 -0.95
C THR A 204 25.18 22.32 -1.40
N ALA A 205 24.32 22.16 -2.42
CA ALA A 205 23.67 23.34 -2.99
C ALA A 205 22.33 23.17 -3.74
N SER A 206 21.87 21.99 -4.18
CA SER A 206 20.56 21.97 -4.88
C SER A 206 19.42 21.96 -3.87
N THR A 207 18.54 22.97 -3.94
CA THR A 207 17.18 22.87 -3.39
C THR A 207 16.31 21.99 -4.27
N GLN A 208 16.70 21.77 -5.53
CA GLN A 208 15.91 20.99 -6.47
C GLN A 208 15.86 19.50 -6.12
N PRO A 209 14.71 18.85 -6.34
CA PRO A 209 14.59 17.41 -6.20
C PRO A 209 15.56 16.68 -7.14
N ILE A 210 16.17 15.62 -6.63
CA ILE A 210 17.07 14.76 -7.41
C ILE A 210 16.27 13.57 -7.92
N GLY A 211 16.43 13.27 -9.22
CA GLY A 211 15.78 12.15 -9.88
C GLY A 211 14.27 12.29 -10.00
N ASP A 212 13.61 11.19 -10.36
CA ASP A 212 12.19 11.18 -10.74
C ASP A 212 11.24 10.87 -9.56
N ARG A 213 11.77 10.73 -8.34
CA ARG A 213 10.99 10.33 -7.15
C ARG A 213 10.01 11.43 -6.75
N TRP A 214 10.45 12.67 -6.74
CA TRP A 214 9.65 13.79 -6.25
C TRP A 214 8.98 14.53 -7.40
N ASN A 215 7.79 15.08 -7.15
CA ASN A 215 7.19 16.00 -8.10
C ASN A 215 7.95 17.33 -8.12
N SER A 216 8.13 17.88 -9.32
CA SER A 216 8.78 19.16 -9.57
C SER A 216 8.04 19.89 -10.69
N HIS A 217 8.18 21.21 -10.79
CA HIS A 217 7.61 22.00 -11.91
C HIS A 217 8.16 21.58 -13.27
N GLU A 218 9.36 20.99 -13.31
CA GLU A 218 9.95 20.50 -14.56
C GLU A 218 9.23 19.24 -15.07
N ASN A 219 8.73 18.41 -14.15
CA ASN A 219 8.08 17.14 -14.47
C ASN A 219 6.55 17.26 -14.56
N VAL A 220 5.94 18.13 -13.75
CA VAL A 220 4.48 18.26 -13.60
C VAL A 220 4.12 19.69 -13.17
N ASP A 221 3.05 20.26 -13.74
CA ASP A 221 2.48 21.52 -13.26
C ASP A 221 1.81 21.31 -11.89
N ILE A 222 2.59 21.44 -10.82
CA ILE A 222 2.14 21.26 -9.43
C ILE A 222 1.81 22.60 -8.76
N SER A 223 0.94 22.55 -7.75
CA SER A 223 0.65 23.73 -6.93
C SER A 223 1.87 24.21 -6.16
N GLN A 224 1.91 25.51 -5.86
CA GLN A 224 2.96 26.12 -5.04
C GLN A 224 3.10 25.45 -3.68
N GLN A 225 1.98 25.07 -3.04
CA GLN A 225 1.95 24.38 -1.75
C GLN A 225 2.61 22.99 -1.85
N ALA A 226 2.35 22.25 -2.93
CA ALA A 226 2.99 20.96 -3.15
C ALA A 226 4.51 21.12 -3.38
N GLN A 227 4.92 22.12 -4.15
CA GLN A 227 6.33 22.43 -4.37
C GLN A 227 7.06 22.78 -3.05
N GLN A 228 6.45 23.61 -2.21
CA GLN A 228 7.00 23.98 -0.90
C GLN A 228 7.10 22.77 0.03
N ALA A 229 6.09 21.91 0.05
CA ALA A 229 6.12 20.65 0.79
C ALA A 229 7.28 19.75 0.33
N VAL A 230 7.46 19.57 -0.99
CA VAL A 230 8.58 18.79 -1.57
C VAL A 230 9.93 19.33 -1.09
N TYR A 231 10.16 20.64 -1.19
CA TYR A 231 11.42 21.24 -0.73
C TYR A 231 11.67 21.02 0.75
N LYS A 232 10.63 21.17 1.57
CA LYS A 232 10.73 20.97 3.01
C LYS A 232 11.09 19.52 3.37
N ILE A 233 10.44 18.56 2.71
CA ILE A 233 10.69 17.13 2.91
C ILE A 233 12.12 16.75 2.50
N ILE A 234 12.58 17.22 1.34
CA ILE A 234 13.95 16.96 0.86
C ILE A 234 14.99 17.57 1.81
N GLN A 235 14.73 18.77 2.33
CA GLN A 235 15.62 19.38 3.32
C GLN A 235 15.78 18.47 4.55
N HIS A 236 14.68 17.99 5.14
CA HIS A 236 14.77 17.12 6.32
C HIS A 236 15.37 15.75 6.01
N LEU A 237 15.08 15.18 4.84
CA LEU A 237 15.72 13.95 4.39
C LEU A 237 17.24 14.11 4.38
N ARG A 238 17.74 15.21 3.78
CA ARG A 238 19.18 15.52 3.73
C ARG A 238 19.76 15.70 5.11
N GLU A 239 19.10 16.44 5.99
CA GLU A 239 19.57 16.63 7.37
C GLU A 239 19.72 15.29 8.09
N ARG A 240 18.74 14.39 7.94
CA ARG A 240 18.77 13.04 8.55
C ARG A 240 19.83 12.13 7.93
N VAL A 241 19.96 12.13 6.60
CA VAL A 241 21.02 11.37 5.91
C VAL A 241 22.39 11.85 6.38
N ASN A 242 22.65 13.16 6.42
CA ASN A 242 23.92 13.69 6.90
C ASN A 242 24.17 13.33 8.38
N LYS A 243 23.15 13.43 9.23
CA LYS A 243 23.29 13.05 10.64
C LYS A 243 23.58 11.56 10.83
N ALA A 244 22.89 10.68 10.10
CA ALA A 244 23.09 9.24 10.18
C ALA A 244 24.47 8.84 9.63
N VAL A 245 24.85 9.33 8.46
CA VAL A 245 26.10 8.94 7.79
C VAL A 245 27.33 9.51 8.51
N ASN A 246 27.24 10.68 9.13
CA ASN A 246 28.34 11.26 9.91
C ASN A 246 28.52 10.62 11.31
N ASP A 247 27.69 9.65 11.68
CA ASP A 247 27.77 8.88 12.93
C ASP A 247 27.73 7.36 12.66
N PRO A 248 28.79 6.80 12.05
CA PRO A 248 28.83 5.38 11.67
C PRO A 248 28.78 4.42 12.87
N GLU A 249 29.20 4.87 14.05
CA GLU A 249 29.11 4.09 15.29
C GLU A 249 27.71 4.17 15.95
N GLY A 250 26.81 5.01 15.44
CA GLY A 250 25.46 5.19 15.98
C GLY A 250 25.44 5.76 17.40
N LYS A 251 26.43 6.58 17.79
CA LYS A 251 26.52 7.17 19.14
C LYS A 251 25.33 8.07 19.48
N GLN A 252 24.77 8.73 18.46
CA GLN A 252 23.62 9.61 18.55
C GLN A 252 22.32 8.94 18.14
N LEU A 253 22.34 7.63 17.82
CA LEU A 253 21.18 6.87 17.39
C LEU A 253 20.25 6.62 18.59
N PRO A 254 19.04 7.20 18.62
CA PRO A 254 18.09 6.96 19.69
C PRO A 254 17.50 5.54 19.57
N LYS A 255 16.98 5.01 20.69
CA LYS A 255 16.16 3.79 20.64
C LYS A 255 14.91 4.03 19.79
N VAL A 256 14.56 3.05 18.96
CA VAL A 256 13.36 3.11 18.10
C VAL A 256 12.12 3.36 18.97
N ASN A 257 11.42 4.45 18.68
CA ASN A 257 10.20 4.84 19.38
C ASN A 257 9.23 5.50 18.41
N TYR A 258 8.12 4.82 18.12
CA TYR A 258 7.11 5.25 17.16
C TYR A 258 6.36 6.53 17.56
N LEU A 259 6.45 6.94 18.82
CA LEU A 259 5.85 8.19 19.31
C LEU A 259 6.80 9.40 19.20
N GLN A 260 8.09 9.17 18.95
CA GLN A 260 9.10 10.23 18.78
C GLN A 260 9.56 10.25 17.32
N VAL A 261 8.78 10.92 16.47
CA VAL A 261 8.90 10.86 15.01
C VAL A 261 10.30 11.19 14.50
N ASP A 262 10.96 12.24 15.02
CA ASP A 262 12.30 12.62 14.55
C ASP A 262 13.37 11.59 14.89
N TYR A 263 13.24 10.93 16.04
CA TYR A 263 14.13 9.87 16.46
C TYR A 263 13.89 8.59 15.68
N LEU A 264 12.61 8.27 15.45
CA LEU A 264 12.20 7.15 14.61
C LEU A 264 12.76 7.29 13.20
N LEU A 265 12.57 8.44 12.55
CA LEU A 265 13.00 8.65 11.17
C LEU A 265 14.53 8.73 11.04
N LEU A 266 15.24 9.23 12.05
CA LEU A 266 16.70 9.11 12.10
C LEU A 266 17.14 7.64 12.17
N ALA A 267 16.46 6.84 13.00
CA ALA A 267 16.75 5.40 13.10
C ALA A 267 16.44 4.65 11.80
N VAL A 268 15.32 4.97 11.13
CA VAL A 268 14.98 4.42 9.82
C VAL A 268 16.11 4.66 8.82
N VAL A 269 16.59 5.90 8.70
CA VAL A 269 17.68 6.23 7.77
C VAL A 269 18.98 5.51 8.16
N TRP A 270 19.34 5.51 9.44
CA TRP A 270 20.57 4.87 9.91
C TRP A 270 20.57 3.36 9.67
N TYR A 271 19.51 2.65 10.06
CA TYR A 271 19.42 1.19 9.86
C TYR A 271 19.30 0.84 8.37
N SER A 272 18.61 1.65 7.57
CA SER A 272 18.58 1.46 6.10
C SER A 272 19.99 1.59 5.51
N TRP A 273 20.81 2.49 6.06
CA TRP A 273 22.15 2.74 5.56
C TRP A 273 23.16 1.66 5.97
N TYR A 274 23.20 1.30 7.27
CA TYR A 274 24.26 0.46 7.83
C TYR A 274 23.85 -1.01 8.05
N GLN A 275 22.56 -1.30 8.19
CA GLN A 275 22.06 -2.64 8.54
C GLN A 275 20.78 -3.03 7.77
N PRO A 276 20.74 -2.89 6.42
CA PRO A 276 19.52 -3.13 5.63
C PRO A 276 18.97 -4.55 5.78
N GLU A 277 19.84 -5.57 5.87
CA GLU A 277 19.45 -6.98 6.02
C GLU A 277 18.75 -7.29 7.35
N GLN A 278 19.05 -6.50 8.39
CA GLN A 278 18.44 -6.66 9.73
C GLN A 278 17.43 -5.56 10.04
N PHE A 279 17.09 -4.73 9.05
CA PHE A 279 16.28 -3.53 9.23
C PHE A 279 14.97 -3.80 9.98
N ALA A 280 14.17 -4.76 9.52
CA ALA A 280 12.88 -5.09 10.13
C ALA A 280 13.02 -5.55 11.60
N ILE A 281 14.10 -6.25 11.93
CA ILE A 281 14.38 -6.71 13.30
C ILE A 281 14.62 -5.50 14.22
N HIS A 282 15.39 -4.53 13.76
CA HIS A 282 15.67 -3.30 14.51
C HIS A 282 14.46 -2.38 14.62
N MET A 283 13.63 -2.31 13.58
CA MET A 283 12.41 -1.50 13.57
C MET A 283 11.25 -2.11 14.37
N HIS A 284 11.33 -3.40 14.71
CA HIS A 284 10.32 -4.13 15.47
C HIS A 284 10.92 -4.96 16.64
N PRO A 285 11.57 -4.32 17.62
CA PRO A 285 12.30 -5.03 18.67
C PRO A 285 11.40 -5.89 19.59
N ASP A 286 10.13 -5.55 19.78
CA ASP A 286 9.19 -6.33 20.61
C ASP A 286 8.57 -7.53 19.87
N SER A 287 8.71 -7.58 18.54
CA SER A 287 8.18 -8.69 17.72
C SER A 287 9.04 -9.95 17.83
N THR A 288 10.35 -9.80 18.08
CA THR A 288 11.31 -10.90 18.21
C THR A 288 11.09 -11.72 19.49
N ASN A 289 10.68 -11.07 20.59
CA ASN A 289 10.29 -11.76 21.83
C ASN A 289 8.90 -12.43 21.74
N SER A 290 8.03 -11.96 20.84
CA SER A 290 6.66 -12.46 20.70
C SER A 290 6.59 -13.78 19.91
N ALA A 291 7.56 -14.08 19.05
CA ALA A 291 7.65 -15.37 18.35
C ALA A 291 7.93 -16.55 19.30
N VAL A 292 8.60 -16.30 20.44
CA VAL A 292 8.88 -17.31 21.47
C VAL A 292 7.69 -17.48 22.45
N LEU A 293 6.82 -16.48 22.58
CA LEU A 293 5.69 -16.46 23.53
C LEU A 293 4.32 -16.79 22.89
N ALA A 294 4.25 -17.00 21.57
CA ALA A 294 3.01 -17.38 20.88
C ALA A 294 2.46 -18.78 21.24
N SER A 295 3.15 -19.55 22.09
CA SER A 295 2.72 -20.88 22.56
C SER A 295 1.91 -20.88 23.86
N SER A 296 1.70 -19.75 24.54
CA SER A 296 0.91 -19.74 25.78
C SER A 296 0.05 -18.50 25.90
N SER A 297 -1.25 -18.73 25.82
CA SER A 297 -2.35 -17.80 26.03
C SER A 297 -2.24 -16.91 27.27
N GLY A 298 -2.69 -15.66 27.12
CA GLY A 298 -3.33 -14.88 28.20
C GLY A 298 -2.60 -13.61 28.63
N CYS A 299 -3.01 -12.48 28.04
CA CYS A 299 -2.97 -11.12 28.60
C CYS A 299 -1.63 -10.58 29.16
N SER A 300 -1.06 -9.55 28.50
CA SER A 300 -0.92 -8.18 29.03
C SER A 300 0.04 -7.33 28.19
N SER A 301 -0.45 -6.16 27.75
CA SER A 301 0.31 -4.93 27.45
C SER A 301 1.67 -5.04 26.74
N ALA A 302 1.63 -5.32 25.45
CA ALA A 302 2.44 -4.65 24.42
C ALA A 302 1.66 -4.80 23.10
N SER A 303 1.46 -3.69 22.40
CA SER A 303 0.57 -3.62 21.24
C SER A 303 1.20 -4.29 20.02
N GLY A 304 1.19 -5.63 19.99
CA GLY A 304 1.34 -6.38 18.76
C GLY A 304 0.14 -6.08 17.86
N CYS A 305 0.38 -5.34 16.79
CA CYS A 305 -0.61 -5.14 15.75
C CYS A 305 -0.98 -6.53 15.23
N SER A 306 -2.24 -6.93 15.43
CA SER A 306 -2.73 -8.16 14.84
C SER A 306 -2.69 -7.95 13.33
N ASN A 307 -1.90 -8.77 12.64
CA ASN A 307 -1.94 -8.87 11.20
C ASN A 307 -3.40 -9.10 10.80
N TRP A 308 -4.06 -8.08 10.27
CA TRP A 308 -5.38 -8.25 9.69
C TRP A 308 -5.12 -8.98 8.39
N ASP A 309 -5.38 -10.29 8.38
CA ASP A 309 -5.33 -11.13 7.19
C ASP A 309 -6.25 -10.53 6.12
N THR A 310 -5.69 -9.64 5.30
CA THR A 310 -6.22 -9.33 3.98
C THR A 310 -5.98 -10.58 3.17
N HIS A 311 -7.05 -11.25 2.79
CA HIS A 311 -7.03 -12.53 2.09
C HIS A 311 -6.23 -12.43 0.77
N HIS A 312 -4.92 -12.69 0.81
CA HIS A 312 -4.19 -13.15 -0.35
C HIS A 312 -4.63 -14.59 -0.61
N SER A 313 -5.47 -14.76 -1.63
CA SER A 313 -5.84 -16.07 -2.13
C SER A 313 -4.63 -16.68 -2.86
N HIS A 314 -3.80 -17.42 -2.13
CA HIS A 314 -2.81 -18.30 -2.72
C HIS A 314 -3.53 -19.44 -3.44
N HIS A 315 -3.74 -19.29 -4.74
CA HIS A 315 -4.05 -20.42 -5.62
C HIS A 315 -2.74 -21.19 -5.88
N HIS A 316 -2.48 -22.21 -5.07
CA HIS A 316 -1.55 -23.26 -5.43
C HIS A 316 -2.24 -24.19 -6.43
N SER A 317 -1.92 -24.04 -7.70
CA SER A 317 -2.20 -25.08 -8.70
C SER A 317 -1.22 -26.23 -8.50
N SER A 318 -1.68 -27.27 -7.81
CA SER A 318 -1.04 -28.58 -7.77
C SER A 318 -1.15 -29.24 -9.15
N HIS A 319 -0.04 -29.31 -9.89
CA HIS A 319 0.08 -30.25 -10.99
C HIS A 319 0.59 -31.59 -10.44
N ASP A 320 -0.32 -32.55 -10.39
CA ASP A 320 -0.02 -33.97 -10.34
C ASP A 320 0.57 -34.41 -11.68
N SER A 321 1.70 -35.09 -11.67
CA SER A 321 2.08 -36.03 -12.72
C SER A 321 2.91 -37.15 -12.14
N SER A 322 2.31 -38.34 -12.14
CA SER A 322 2.89 -39.63 -11.81
C SER A 322 3.67 -40.25 -12.97
N HIS A 323 4.54 -41.21 -12.61
CA HIS A 323 5.33 -42.13 -13.45
C HIS A 323 6.61 -41.54 -14.05
N GLY A 324 7.76 -42.22 -14.06
CA GLY A 324 8.11 -43.63 -13.88
C GLY A 324 9.42 -43.83 -14.69
N GLY A 325 10.41 -44.53 -14.13
CA GLY A 325 11.81 -44.51 -14.60
C GLY A 325 12.09 -45.09 -15.98
N GLY A 326 13.33 -44.89 -16.45
CA GLY A 326 13.85 -45.55 -17.66
C GLY A 326 15.10 -44.87 -18.23
N SER A 327 16.15 -45.65 -18.42
CA SER A 327 17.53 -45.33 -18.77
C SER A 327 17.80 -44.89 -20.22
N SER A 328 18.89 -44.10 -20.36
CA SER A 328 19.99 -44.18 -21.35
C SER A 328 19.80 -43.87 -22.85
N HIS A 329 20.84 -43.17 -23.34
CA HIS A 329 21.47 -43.16 -24.67
C HIS A 329 21.22 -42.01 -25.66
N HIS A 330 22.37 -41.58 -26.19
CA HIS A 330 22.68 -40.69 -27.31
C HIS A 330 21.73 -40.84 -28.51
N ASP A 331 21.40 -39.72 -29.19
CA ASP A 331 21.97 -39.48 -30.53
C ASP A 331 21.73 -38.07 -31.07
N SER A 332 22.55 -37.75 -32.06
CA SER A 332 22.69 -36.49 -32.80
C SER A 332 21.57 -36.30 -33.82
N GLY A 333 21.22 -35.06 -34.18
CA GLY A 333 20.27 -34.82 -35.27
C GLY A 333 19.93 -33.35 -35.51
N ASP A 334 20.62 -32.79 -36.49
CA ASP A 334 20.43 -31.47 -37.09
C ASP A 334 19.13 -31.39 -37.90
N SER A 335 18.46 -30.24 -37.93
CA SER A 335 17.69 -29.69 -39.08
C SER A 335 16.89 -28.45 -38.67
N GLY A 336 17.21 -27.34 -39.34
CA GLY A 336 16.50 -26.07 -39.17
C GLY A 336 15.13 -26.03 -39.83
N SER A 337 14.41 -24.94 -39.59
CA SER A 337 13.57 -24.26 -40.58
C SER A 337 13.12 -22.90 -40.06
N HIS A 338 13.24 -21.94 -40.96
CA HIS A 338 12.85 -20.54 -40.86
C HIS A 338 11.34 -20.41 -41.06
N SER A 339 10.70 -19.41 -40.43
CA SER A 339 9.66 -18.62 -41.09
C SER A 339 9.25 -17.42 -40.25
N SER A 340 9.49 -16.24 -40.82
CA SER A 340 8.86 -14.97 -40.50
C SER A 340 7.45 -14.92 -41.08
N CYS A 341 6.52 -14.23 -40.43
CA CYS A 341 5.36 -13.65 -41.11
C CYS A 341 4.93 -12.33 -40.46
N SER A 342 5.12 -11.26 -41.23
CA SER A 342 4.41 -10.00 -41.13
C SER A 342 3.25 -10.04 -42.12
N SER A 343 2.12 -9.43 -41.78
CA SER A 343 1.10 -9.07 -42.77
C SER A 343 0.31 -7.85 -42.28
N GLY A 344 0.67 -6.70 -42.86
CA GLY A 344 -0.24 -5.57 -43.01
C GLY A 344 -1.13 -5.79 -44.23
N SER A 345 -2.26 -5.09 -44.28
CA SER A 345 -3.10 -4.99 -45.47
C SER A 345 -3.73 -3.60 -45.52
N SER A 346 -3.52 -2.92 -46.64
CA SER A 346 -4.10 -1.64 -47.00
C SER A 346 -4.85 -1.83 -48.33
N CYS A 347 -6.08 -1.31 -48.41
CA CYS A 347 -6.80 -0.88 -49.61
C CYS A 347 -8.15 -0.33 -49.13
N GLY A 348 -8.75 0.76 -49.62
CA GLY A 348 -8.51 1.60 -50.79
C GLY A 348 -9.88 2.16 -51.24
N SER A 349 -10.06 3.47 -51.08
CA SER A 349 -10.79 4.46 -51.92
C SER A 349 -12.19 4.17 -52.51
N SER A 350 -13.16 5.08 -52.28
CA SER A 350 -14.06 5.62 -53.32
C SER A 350 -14.75 6.94 -52.88
N CYS A 351 -15.28 7.65 -53.88
CA CYS A 351 -15.47 9.09 -54.09
C CYS A 351 -16.91 9.64 -53.99
N GLY A 352 -17.04 10.99 -54.03
CA GLY A 352 -18.23 11.79 -54.39
C GLY A 352 -18.77 12.67 -53.25
N GLY A 353 -19.06 13.97 -53.33
CA GLY A 353 -19.17 14.94 -54.44
C GLY A 353 -20.40 15.87 -54.21
N GLY A 354 -20.24 17.20 -54.37
CA GLY A 354 -21.29 18.26 -54.37
C GLY A 354 -21.13 19.25 -53.19
N GLY A 355 -20.88 20.57 -53.34
CA GLY A 355 -21.46 21.58 -54.25
C GLY A 355 -22.73 22.13 -53.58
N ASP A 356 -22.92 23.40 -53.22
CA ASP A 356 -22.34 24.71 -53.57
C ASP A 356 -22.25 25.63 -52.34
#